data_AF-A0A2R7JCZ4-F1
#
_entry.id   AF-A0A2R7JCZ4-F1
#
_cell.length_a   1.000
_cell.length_b   1.000
_cell.length_c   1.000
_cell.angle_alpha   90.00
_cell.angle_beta   90.00
_cell.angle_gamma   90.00
#
_symmetry.space_group_name_H-M   'P 1'
#
loop_
_entity.id
_entity.type
_entity.pdbx_description
1 polymer ?
#
loop_
_entity_poly.entity_id
_entity_poly.type
_entity_poly.pdbx_seq_one_letter_code
_entity_poly.pdbx_strand_id
1 'polypeptide(L)'
;MDDPWFIAYRGRGKLQITPTNAKGWAALLAMVLASLLPMFAIMPFAKQTPVLIVAPLLIVAVMWFLFIRWALTKSDSINIDEIIAERRVRKRSRK
;
A
#
# COMPACT_ATOMS: atom_id res chain seq x y z
N MET A 1 -5.02 11.65 -20.32
CA MET A 1 -5.42 10.93 -19.09
C MET A 1 -4.19 10.86 -18.22
N ASP A 2 -4.26 11.27 -16.96
CA ASP A 2 -3.14 11.09 -16.03
C ASP A 2 -2.92 9.60 -15.79
N ASP A 3 -1.71 9.10 -16.01
CA ASP A 3 -1.39 7.70 -15.72
C ASP A 3 -1.65 7.39 -14.24
N PRO A 4 -2.31 6.25 -13.93
CA PRO A 4 -2.57 5.85 -12.55
C PRO A 4 -1.25 5.74 -11.79
N TRP A 5 -1.23 6.19 -10.54
CA TRP A 5 0.00 6.20 -9.73
C TRP A 5 0.34 4.81 -9.20
N PHE A 6 -0.70 3.99 -9.03
CA PHE A 6 -0.61 2.64 -8.51
C PHE A 6 -1.47 1.69 -9.35
N ILE A 7 -1.14 0.40 -9.30
CA ILE A 7 -2.02 -0.69 -9.72
C ILE A 7 -2.41 -1.47 -8.48
N ALA A 8 -3.71 -1.67 -8.30
CA ALA A 8 -4.25 -2.52 -7.25
C ALA A 8 -4.63 -3.87 -7.87
N TYR A 9 -3.80 -4.87 -7.65
CA TYR A 9 -4.08 -6.25 -7.98
C TYR A 9 -4.98 -6.86 -6.91
N ARG A 10 -6.18 -7.27 -7.32
CA ARG A 10 -7.15 -7.94 -6.46
C ARG A 10 -7.41 -9.35 -6.98
N GLY A 11 -7.20 -10.35 -6.13
CA GLY A 11 -7.51 -11.74 -6.47
C GLY A 11 -7.06 -12.74 -5.41
N ARG A 12 -7.77 -13.86 -5.27
CA ARG A 12 -7.46 -14.95 -4.31
C ARG A 12 -7.23 -14.49 -2.86
N GLY A 13 -8.00 -13.51 -2.40
CA GLY A 13 -7.89 -12.97 -1.03
C GLY A 13 -6.65 -12.11 -0.78
N LYS A 14 -5.88 -11.76 -1.82
CA LYS A 14 -4.72 -10.87 -1.72
C LYS A 14 -5.04 -9.52 -2.37
N LEU A 15 -4.61 -8.46 -1.70
CA LEU A 15 -4.57 -7.10 -2.23
C LEU A 15 -3.10 -6.72 -2.34
N GLN A 16 -2.62 -6.52 -3.55
CA GLN A 16 -1.27 -6.02 -3.80
C GLN A 16 -1.36 -4.67 -4.51
N ILE A 17 -0.78 -3.64 -3.92
CA ILE A 17 -0.72 -2.29 -4.51
C ILE A 17 0.72 -2.06 -4.94
N THR A 18 0.94 -1.70 -6.21
CA THR A 18 2.28 -1.51 -6.77
C THR A 18 2.37 -0.16 -7.48
N PRO A 19 3.38 0.67 -7.20
CA PRO A 19 3.58 1.93 -7.91
C PRO A 19 4.00 1.68 -9.37
N THR A 20 3.48 2.49 -10.27
CA THR A 20 3.69 2.35 -11.74
C THR A 20 4.53 3.48 -12.33
N ASN A 21 4.51 4.65 -11.70
CA ASN A 21 5.17 5.85 -12.21
C ASN A 21 5.99 6.54 -11.12
N ALA A 22 6.75 7.57 -11.52
CA ALA A 22 7.60 8.33 -10.61
C ALA A 22 6.80 8.97 -9.45
N LYS A 23 5.54 9.38 -9.68
CA LYS A 23 4.67 9.96 -8.65
C LYS A 23 4.28 8.92 -7.60
N GLY A 24 3.94 7.69 -8.00
CA GLY A 24 3.65 6.58 -7.10
C GLY A 24 4.86 6.17 -6.25
N TRP A 25 6.05 6.11 -6.86
CA TRP A 25 7.30 5.85 -6.14
C TRP A 25 7.67 6.98 -5.18
N ALA A 26 7.54 8.24 -5.60
CA ALA A 26 7.79 9.38 -4.73
C ALA A 26 6.83 9.41 -3.53
N ALA A 27 5.54 9.13 -3.76
CA ALA A 27 4.55 9.03 -2.69
C ALA A 27 4.84 7.89 -1.72
N LEU A 28 5.24 6.71 -2.24
CA LEU A 28 5.64 5.58 -1.40
C LEU A 28 6.89 5.90 -0.57
N LEU A 29 7.90 6.51 -1.19
CA LEU A 29 9.13 6.90 -0.49
C LEU A 29 8.85 7.94 0.59
N ALA A 30 8.06 8.98 0.27
CA ALA A 30 7.63 9.98 1.23
C ALA A 30 6.87 9.36 2.41
N MET A 31 6.01 8.38 2.14
CA MET A 31 5.27 7.66 3.18
C MET A 31 6.20 6.85 4.09
N VAL A 32 7.17 6.11 3.51
CA VAL A 32 8.16 5.35 4.28
C VAL A 32 8.97 6.29 5.17
N LEU A 33 9.47 7.40 4.64
CA LEU A 33 10.21 8.40 5.41
C LEU A 33 9.35 9.03 6.51
N ALA A 34 8.10 9.38 6.20
CA ALA A 34 7.16 9.96 7.16
C ALA A 34 6.86 8.98 8.31
N SER A 35 6.81 7.67 8.05
CA SER A 35 6.57 6.65 9.07
C SER A 35 7.72 6.49 10.09
N LEU A 36 8.92 7.00 9.78
CA LEU A 36 10.04 6.99 10.71
C LEU A 36 9.97 8.17 11.70
N LEU A 37 9.33 9.27 11.32
CA LEU A 37 9.27 10.51 12.14
C LEU A 37 8.67 10.28 13.54
N PRO A 38 7.57 9.53 13.72
CA PRO A 38 7.01 9.27 15.05
C PRO A 38 7.98 8.57 15.99
N MET A 39 8.84 7.68 15.47
CA MET A 39 9.85 7.02 16.30
C MET A 39 10.89 8.01 16.82
N PHE A 40 11.42 8.89 15.97
CA PHE A 40 12.39 9.90 16.41
C PHE A 40 11.78 10.92 17.37
N ALA A 41 10.51 11.28 17.19
CA ALA A 41 9.83 12.25 18.04
C ALA A 41 9.53 11.71 19.45
N ILE A 42 9.18 10.42 19.57
CA ILE A 42 8.67 9.84 20.83
C ILE A 42 9.77 9.11 21.63
N MET A 43 10.84 8.65 20.97
CA MET A 43 11.92 7.90 21.63
C MET A 43 12.63 8.62 22.80
N PRO A 44 12.80 9.95 22.82
CA PRO A 44 13.34 10.66 23.98
C PRO A 44 12.46 10.51 25.24
N PHE A 45 11.15 10.43 25.06
CA PHE A 45 10.16 10.34 26.14
C PHE A 45 9.90 8.89 26.58
N ALA A 46 10.13 7.92 25.70
CA ALA A 46 9.95 6.50 25.98
C ALA A 46 10.83 5.98 27.14
N LYS A 47 11.95 6.64 27.43
CA LYS A 47 12.83 6.30 28.57
C LYS A 47 12.16 6.51 29.93
N GLN A 48 11.19 7.42 30.02
CA GLN A 48 10.52 7.77 31.27
C GLN A 48 9.23 6.96 31.47
N THR A 49 8.52 6.65 30.38
CA THR A 49 7.27 5.88 30.41
C THR A 49 7.30 4.82 29.30
N PRO A 50 7.59 3.54 29.62
CA PRO A 50 7.73 2.48 28.61
C PRO A 50 6.48 2.28 27.73
N VAL A 51 5.29 2.57 28.28
CA VAL A 51 4.02 2.46 27.54
C VAL A 51 3.93 3.43 26.36
N LEU A 52 4.69 4.54 26.38
CA LEU A 52 4.72 5.50 25.27
C LEU A 52 5.30 4.92 23.98
N ILE A 53 5.95 3.75 24.01
CA ILE A 53 6.40 3.02 22.81
C ILE A 53 5.22 2.57 21.94
N VAL A 54 4.03 2.38 22.53
CA VAL A 54 2.82 1.98 21.79
C VAL A 54 2.28 3.14 20.93
N ALA A 55 2.45 4.39 21.38
CA ALA A 55 1.96 5.57 20.67
C ALA A 55 2.54 5.72 19.23
N PRO A 56 3.87 5.66 18.99
CA PRO A 56 4.42 5.75 17.64
C PRO A 56 3.96 4.58 16.76
N LEU A 57 3.80 3.37 17.32
CA LEU A 57 3.29 2.23 16.58
C LEU A 57 1.85 2.45 16.10
N LEU A 58 0.98 2.99 16.96
CA LEU A 58 -0.39 3.35 16.60
C LEU A 58 -0.43 4.47 15.55
N ILE A 59 0.39 5.51 15.70
CA ILE A 59 0.50 6.59 14.71
C ILE A 59 0.91 6.03 13.35
N VAL A 60 1.94 5.19 13.30
CA VAL A 60 2.41 4.56 12.06
C VAL A 60 1.32 3.67 11.45
N ALA A 61 0.60 2.89 12.26
CA ALA A 61 -0.50 2.06 11.78
C ALA A 61 -1.64 2.90 11.16
N VAL A 62 -2.03 4.00 11.81
CA VAL A 62 -3.05 4.93 11.29
C VAL A 62 -2.58 5.59 10.00
N MET A 63 -1.32 6.05 9.95
CA MET A 63 -0.74 6.64 8.75
C MET A 63 -0.77 5.65 7.58
N TRP A 64 -0.35 4.40 7.78
CA TRP A 64 -0.37 3.38 6.74
C TRP A 64 -1.79 3.03 6.30
N PHE A 65 -2.73 2.96 7.24
CA PHE A 65 -4.14 2.76 6.91
C PHE A 65 -4.68 3.87 6.00
N LEU A 66 -4.44 5.14 6.37
CA LEU A 66 -4.85 6.29 5.57
C LEU A 66 -4.16 6.30 4.20
N PHE A 67 -2.86 5.99 4.15
CA PHE A 67 -2.11 5.90 2.91
C PHE A 67 -2.64 4.80 1.98
N ILE A 68 -2.93 3.60 2.50
CA ILE A 68 -3.51 2.51 1.71
C ILE A 68 -4.87 2.93 1.15
N ARG A 69 -5.74 3.55 1.96
CA ARG A 69 -7.04 4.06 1.48
C ARG A 69 -6.85 5.10 0.38
N TRP A 70 -5.93 6.04 0.56
CA TRP A 70 -5.63 7.06 -0.43
C TRP A 70 -5.03 6.45 -1.71
N ALA A 71 -4.09 5.52 -1.60
CA ALA A 71 -3.45 4.86 -2.73
C ALA A 71 -4.47 4.08 -3.58
N LEU A 72 -5.47 3.46 -2.94
CA LEU A 72 -6.58 2.82 -3.64
C LEU A 72 -7.41 3.80 -4.48
N THR A 73 -7.57 5.05 -4.04
CA THR A 73 -8.27 6.09 -4.86
C THR A 73 -7.45 6.57 -6.06
N LYS A 74 -6.14 6.31 -6.07
CA LYS A 74 -5.20 6.65 -7.14
C LYS A 74 -4.74 5.43 -7.93
N SER A 75 -5.35 4.27 -7.67
CA SER A 75 -5.00 3.01 -8.30
C SER A 75 -5.98 2.62 -9.40
N ASP A 76 -5.46 2.05 -10.47
CA ASP A 76 -6.28 1.29 -11.39
C ASP A 76 -6.43 -0.15 -10.88
N SER A 77 -7.66 -0.66 -10.83
CA SER A 77 -7.95 -1.96 -10.21
C SER A 77 -7.94 -3.06 -11.24
N ILE A 78 -6.99 -3.98 -11.13
CA ILE A 78 -6.87 -5.14 -12.01
C ILE A 78 -7.35 -6.38 -11.25
N ASN A 79 -8.46 -6.97 -11.71
CA ASN A 79 -9.01 -8.19 -11.15
C ASN A 79 -8.26 -9.40 -11.72
N ILE A 80 -7.37 -10.00 -10.93
CA ILE A 80 -6.55 -11.14 -11.37
C ILE A 80 -7.42 -12.37 -11.67
N ASP A 81 -8.53 -12.53 -10.94
CA ASP A 81 -9.40 -13.70 -11.10
C ASP A 81 -10.06 -13.73 -12.48
N GLU A 82 -10.41 -12.58 -13.05
CA GLU A 82 -10.91 -12.44 -14.42
C GLU A 82 -9.83 -12.82 -15.44
N ILE A 83 -8.61 -12.31 -15.27
CA ILE A 83 -7.48 -12.61 -16.16
C ILE A 83 -7.15 -14.12 -16.17
N ILE A 84 -7.22 -14.77 -15.00
CA ILE A 84 -7.00 -16.22 -14.89
C ILE A 84 -8.14 -17.00 -15.57
N ALA A 85 -9.39 -16.58 -15.40
CA ALA A 85 -10.54 -17.20 -16.04
C ALA A 85 -10.45 -17.10 -17.57
N GLU A 86 -10.13 -15.93 -18.12
CA GLU A 86 -9.94 -15.73 -19.56
C GLU A 86 -8.80 -16.56 -20.12
N ARG A 87 -7.66 -16.63 -19.42
CA ARG A 87 -6.53 -17.49 -19.83
C ARG A 87 -6.93 -18.96 -19.88
N ARG A 88 -7.77 -19.43 -18.94
CA ARG A 88 -8.27 -20.82 -18.95
C ARG A 88 -9.17 -21.09 -20.15
N VAL A 89 -10.06 -20.15 -20.50
CA VAL A 89 -10.96 -20.26 -21.66
C VAL A 89 -10.15 -20.29 -22.97
N ARG A 90 -9.21 -19.35 -23.16
CA ARG A 90 -8.34 -19.32 -24.36
C ARG A 90 -7.48 -20.57 -24.52
N LYS A 91 -7.04 -21.20 -23.41
CA LYS A 91 -6.27 -22.43 -23.46
C LYS A 91 -7.12 -23.65 -23.84
N ARG A 92 -8.43 -23.64 -23.52
CA ARG A 92 -9.37 -24.68 -23.94
C ARG A 92 -9.77 -24.56 -25.41
N SER A 93 -9.92 -23.35 -25.94
CA SER A 93 -10.29 -23.14 -27.36
C SER A 93 -9.15 -23.41 -28.36
N ARG A 94 -7.92 -23.64 -27.89
CA ARG A 94 -6.74 -23.99 -28.71
C ARG A 94 -6.41 -25.49 -28.72
N LYS A 95 -7.15 -26.29 -27.96
CA LYS A 95 -7.09 -27.76 -27.99
C LYS A 95 -8.28 -28.29 -28.77
#